data_AF-A0A7J6V4S4-F1
#
_entry.id   AF-A0A7J6V4S4-F1
#
_cell.length_a   1.000
_cell.length_b   1.000
_cell.length_c   1.000
_cell.angle_alpha   90.00
_cell.angle_beta   90.00
_cell.angle_gamma   90.00
#
_symmetry.space_group_name_H-M   'P 1'
#
loop_
_entity.id
_entity.type
_entity.pdbx_description
1 polymer ?
#
loop_
_entity_poly.entity_id
_entity_poly.type
_entity_poly.pdbx_seq_one_letter_code
_entity_poly.pdbx_strand_id
1 'polypeptide(L)' 'MGFLLPLFLFVAYLYGVSAQGPTTNATTIIVKSAAKIAETDDQFICATLDWWPSDKCNYNDCPWGNSTVPYL' A
#
# COMPACT_ATOMS: atom_id res chain seq x y z
N MET A 1 -14.18 0.14 50.19
CA MET A 1 -14.29 0.71 48.83
C MET A 1 -13.04 1.51 48.48
N GLY A 2 -11.84 0.89 48.48
CA GLY A 2 -10.57 1.61 48.25
C GLY A 2 -9.68 1.00 47.15
N PHE A 3 -9.99 -0.20 46.67
CA PHE A 3 -9.21 -0.93 45.65
C PHE A 3 -9.59 -0.58 44.20
N LEU A 4 -10.74 0.06 43.98
CA LEU A 4 -11.20 0.44 42.63
C LEU A 4 -10.40 1.60 42.05
N LEU A 5 -9.97 2.54 42.90
CA LEU A 5 -9.15 3.68 42.49
C LEU A 5 -7.77 3.27 41.97
N PRO A 6 -6.96 2.46 42.70
CA PRO A 6 -5.66 2.02 42.18
C PRO A 6 -5.80 1.11 40.96
N LEU A 7 -6.87 0.30 40.88
CA LEU A 7 -7.15 -0.53 39.71
C LEU A 7 -7.47 0.34 38.48
N PHE A 8 -8.28 1.39 38.64
CA PHE A 8 -8.61 2.30 37.55
C PHE A 8 -7.37 3.05 37.04
N LEU A 9 -6.51 3.51 37.95
CA LEU A 9 -5.23 4.15 37.60
C LEU A 9 -4.29 3.18 36.87
N PHE A 10 -4.20 1.93 37.34
CA PHE A 10 -3.39 0.90 36.71
C PHE A 10 -3.87 0.58 35.29
N VAL A 11 -5.18 0.41 35.12
CA VAL A 11 -5.80 0.15 33.82
C VAL A 11 -5.61 1.34 32.86
N ALA A 12 -5.80 2.58 33.34
CA ALA A 12 -5.54 3.79 32.54
C ALA A 12 -4.06 3.90 32.11
N TYR A 13 -3.12 3.53 32.99
CA TYR A 13 -1.70 3.47 32.67
C TYR A 13 -1.39 2.45 31.56
N LEU A 14 -1.97 1.23 31.65
CA LEU A 14 -1.79 0.20 30.63
C LEU A 14 -2.34 0.63 29.26
N TYR A 15 -3.49 1.31 29.21
CA TYR A 15 -4.03 1.87 27.97
C TYR A 15 -3.14 2.95 27.36
N GLY A 16 -2.51 3.80 28.18
CA GLY A 16 -1.59 4.83 27.70
C GLY A 16 -0.32 4.27 27.05
N VAL A 17 0.21 3.15 27.57
CA VAL A 17 1.39 2.47 27.02
C VAL A 17 1.08 1.82 25.66
N SER A 18 -0.13 1.28 25.47
CA SER A 18 -0.51 0.64 24.19
C SER A 18 -0.84 1.61 23.07
N ALA A 19 -0.97 2.92 23.37
CA ALA A 19 -1.31 3.95 22.39
C ALA A 19 -0.10 4.51 21.61
N GLN A 20 1.10 3.96 21.83
CA GLN A 20 2.28 4.30 21.03
C GLN A 20 2.12 3.69 19.62
N GLY A 21 1.46 4.42 18.73
CA GLY A 21 1.43 4.12 17.31
C GLY A 21 2.82 4.24 16.69
N PRO A 22 3.01 3.78 15.43
CA PRO A 22 4.29 3.84 14.75
C PRO A 22 4.87 5.26 14.82
N THR A 23 6.07 5.41 15.36
CA THR A 23 6.85 6.64 15.24
C THR A 23 7.12 6.86 13.76
N THR A 24 6.39 7.79 13.16
CA THR A 24 6.65 8.24 11.80
C THR A 24 7.95 9.02 11.83
N ASN A 25 9.06 8.36 11.52
CA ASN A 25 10.31 9.05 11.25
C ASN A 25 10.02 10.05 10.12
N ALA A 26 10.20 11.33 10.38
CA ALA A 26 9.97 12.38 9.40
C ALA A 26 11.00 12.21 8.27
N THR A 27 10.57 11.64 7.15
CA THR A 27 11.39 11.51 5.95
C THR A 27 11.23 12.76 5.10
N THR A 28 12.35 13.41 4.77
CA THR A 28 12.35 14.56 3.85
C THR A 28 12.54 14.08 2.42
N ILE A 29 11.59 14.41 1.54
CA ILE A 29 11.68 14.14 0.10
C ILE A 29 12.03 15.45 -0.61
N ILE A 30 13.10 15.46 -1.41
CA ILE A 30 13.53 16.61 -2.21
C ILE A 30 13.32 16.30 -3.69
N VAL A 31 12.44 17.06 -4.34
CA VAL A 31 12.18 16.96 -5.78
C VAL A 31 13.00 18.01 -6.52
N LYS A 32 13.93 17.57 -7.39
CA LYS A 32 14.73 18.45 -8.25
C LYS A 32 14.06 18.62 -9.61
N SER A 33 13.23 19.65 -9.78
CA SER A 33 12.48 19.89 -11.02
C SER A 33 13.27 20.59 -12.13
N ALA A 34 14.41 21.21 -11.80
CA ALA A 34 15.21 21.98 -12.77
C ALA A 34 15.94 21.12 -13.81
N ALA A 35 16.02 19.80 -13.61
CA ALA A 35 16.69 18.88 -14.52
C ALA A 35 15.82 17.65 -14.80
N LYS A 36 15.50 17.41 -16.07
CA LYS A 36 14.89 16.16 -16.52
C LYS A 36 15.97 15.08 -16.52
N ILE A 37 15.78 14.01 -15.73
CA ILE A 37 16.72 12.88 -15.68
C ILE A 37 16.28 11.71 -16.56
N ALA A 38 14.99 11.62 -16.86
CA ALA A 38 14.38 10.61 -17.71
C ALA A 38 13.00 11.09 -18.18
N GLU A 39 12.45 10.44 -19.18
CA GLU A 39 11.10 10.64 -19.69
C GLU A 39 10.44 9.28 -19.84
N THR A 40 9.22 9.14 -19.34
CA THR A 40 8.39 7.95 -19.56
C THR A 40 7.81 8.02 -20.96
N ASP A 41 7.79 6.91 -21.69
CA ASP A 41 7.11 6.86 -22.98
C ASP A 41 5.57 6.94 -22.82
N ASP A 42 4.90 7.16 -23.95
CA ASP A 42 3.43 7.29 -24.02
C ASP A 42 2.68 5.98 -23.70
N GLN A 43 3.40 4.85 -23.60
CA GLN A 43 2.84 3.54 -23.26
C GLN A 43 3.11 3.14 -21.80
N PHE A 44 3.67 4.04 -21.00
CA PHE A 44 3.87 3.82 -19.57
C PHE A 44 2.54 3.92 -18.81
N ILE A 45 1.93 2.77 -18.54
CA ILE A 45 0.65 2.66 -17.83
C ILE A 45 0.91 2.13 -16.41
N CYS A 46 0.53 2.90 -15.39
CA CYS A 46 0.44 2.40 -14.01
C CYS A 46 -0.84 1.57 -13.86
N ALA A 47 -0.76 0.26 -14.12
CA ALA A 47 -1.86 -0.66 -13.87
C ALA A 47 -1.47 -1.68 -12.80
N THR A 48 -2.36 -1.93 -11.84
CA THR A 48 -2.37 -3.19 -11.07
C THR A 48 -2.84 -4.30 -12.00
N LEU A 49 -2.00 -4.67 -12.97
CA LEU A 49 -2.30 -5.71 -13.95
C LEU A 49 -1.98 -7.07 -13.31
N ASP A 50 -3.02 -7.80 -12.90
CA ASP A 50 -2.96 -9.25 -12.87
C ASP A 50 -2.77 -9.71 -14.32
N TRP A 51 -1.53 -9.83 -14.78
CA TRP A 51 -1.23 -10.19 -16.17
C TRP A 51 -1.27 -11.72 -16.29
N TRP A 52 -2.11 -12.23 -17.20
CA TRP A 52 -1.98 -13.59 -17.73
C TRP A 52 -1.95 -13.61 -19.28
N PRO A 53 -1.33 -14.62 -19.93
CA PRO A 53 -1.45 -14.87 -21.37
C PRO A 53 -2.88 -14.72 -21.92
N SER A 54 -3.03 -14.10 -23.11
CA SER A 54 -4.32 -13.85 -23.79
C SER A 54 -5.09 -15.14 -24.12
N ASP A 55 -4.36 -16.23 -24.34
CA ASP A 55 -4.89 -17.55 -24.65
C ASP A 55 -5.29 -18.34 -23.39
N LYS A 56 -5.06 -17.79 -22.19
CA LYS A 56 -5.46 -18.46 -20.97
C LYS A 56 -6.97 -18.39 -20.76
N CYS A 57 -7.57 -19.56 -20.90
CA CYS A 57 -8.93 -19.82 -20.49
C CYS A 57 -8.95 -20.84 -19.35
N ASN A 58 -9.68 -20.52 -18.28
CA ASN A 58 -9.89 -21.42 -17.15
C ASN A 58 -11.40 -21.54 -16.93
N TYR A 59 -11.88 -22.75 -16.63
CA TYR A 59 -13.30 -22.97 -16.29
C TYR A 59 -14.30 -22.47 -17.35
N ASN A 60 -13.95 -22.58 -18.64
CA ASN A 60 -14.71 -22.05 -19.77
C ASN A 60 -14.89 -20.51 -19.77
N ASP A 61 -14.06 -19.79 -19.01
CA ASP A 61 -13.98 -18.34 -19.02
C ASP A 61 -12.61 -17.89 -19.55
N CYS A 62 -12.62 -16.83 -20.36
CA CYS A 62 -11.44 -16.27 -21.02
C CYS A 62 -11.34 -14.77 -20.69
N PRO A 63 -11.11 -14.41 -19.41
CA PRO A 63 -11.19 -13.02 -18.96
C PRO A 63 -10.07 -12.14 -19.54
N TRP A 64 -8.99 -12.76 -20.04
CA TRP A 64 -7.76 -12.09 -20.42
C TRP A 64 -7.69 -11.65 -21.90
N GLY A 65 -8.59 -12.13 -22.76
CA GLY A 65 -8.53 -12.01 -24.23
C GLY A 65 -7.84 -10.74 -24.77
N ASN A 66 -8.58 -9.63 -24.89
CA ASN A 66 -8.02 -8.32 -25.26
C ASN A 66 -7.60 -7.47 -24.06
N SER A 67 -7.63 -8.06 -22.86
CA SER A 67 -7.32 -7.38 -21.59
C SER A 67 -5.84 -7.52 -21.22
N THR A 68 -5.07 -8.32 -21.95
CA THR A 68 -3.63 -8.49 -21.79
C THR A 68 -2.85 -7.57 -22.75
N VAL A 69 -1.55 -7.39 -22.52
CA VAL A 69 -0.69 -6.64 -23.45
C VAL A 69 -0.49 -7.46 -24.73
N PRO A 70 -0.92 -6.97 -25.90
CA PRO A 70 -0.62 -7.65 -27.14
C PRO A 70 0.89 -7.50 -27.39
N TYR A 71 1.61 -8.61 -27.47
CA TYR A 71 3.03 -8.71 -27.84
C TYR A 71 4.09 -8.42 -26.75
N LEU A 72 4.06 -9.14 -25.61
CA LEU A 72 5.31 -9.56 -24.95
C LEU A 72 5.54 -11.05 -25.15
#